data_AF-A0A6P6TS86-F1
#
_entry.id   AF-A0A6P6TS86-F1
#
_cell.length_a   1.000
_cell.length_b   1.000
_cell.length_c   1.000
_cell.angle_alpha   90.00
_cell.angle_beta   90.00
_cell.angle_gamma   90.00
#
_symmetry.space_group_name_H-M   'P 1'
#
loop_
_entity.id
_entity.type
_entity.pdbx_description
1 polymer ?
#
loop_
_entity_poly.entity_id
_entity_poly.type
_entity_poly.pdbx_seq_one_letter_code
_entity_poly.pdbx_strand_id
1 'polypeptide(L)'
;MINQLPEDMHLNHAKDYNDHRVVLIKRFIKDGKKTVLSFHSHHNGGEEDETLHVVAPNLELPWWDRYWVGLIGACNGIVCISDFYDIYLCNPARHELLKLPVRPFVYPDGCSKGSVFTTNGLAFGFDPSSGDYKVLRIISFSAGSFCLPSVTAEIYNLSTNSWRNLDADLPKIEHPHPCFPALIHGSYHWCAASTKSRLSVSRMILSFNICTEAFGEMEFPCYTADDTRPSLVVLDDSLAFISFKNPYPQRLPSIYEQFIDIWVMVEYGIKESWMKKFSLGPLVGMNGPLIHEPLCSWTNDKLLLQSEDGYLISCSLKNHSQETRKFDICGQRDTLKVIIYQESLVSLSKRHEGLSWWKI
;
A
#
# COMPACT_ATOMS: atom_id res chain seq x y z
N MET A 1 -40.36 8.78 5.23
CA MET A 1 -39.99 9.32 3.90
C MET A 1 -38.55 8.95 3.68
N ILE A 2 -38.31 7.94 2.85
CA ILE A 2 -37.00 7.42 2.51
C ILE A 2 -36.58 8.19 1.26
N ASN A 3 -35.55 9.03 1.38
CA ASN A 3 -34.95 9.68 0.20
C ASN A 3 -34.21 8.60 -0.59
N GLN A 4 -34.73 8.28 -1.76
CA GLN A 4 -34.03 7.51 -2.79
C GLN A 4 -32.83 8.35 -3.26
N LEU A 5 -31.62 7.79 -3.13
CA LEU A 5 -30.40 8.33 -3.74
C LEU A 5 -30.44 8.04 -5.27
N PRO A 6 -29.80 8.86 -6.11
CA PRO A 6 -29.89 8.72 -7.57
C PRO A 6 -29.20 7.43 -8.05
N GLU A 7 -29.88 6.70 -8.93
CA GLU A 7 -29.50 5.36 -9.43
C GLU A 7 -28.43 5.34 -10.55
N ASP A 8 -27.73 6.44 -10.84
CA ASP A 8 -26.72 6.48 -11.90
C ASP A 8 -25.41 7.13 -11.42
N MET A 9 -24.45 6.30 -11.00
CA MET A 9 -23.09 6.69 -10.61
C MET A 9 -22.02 5.91 -11.38
N HIS A 10 -22.15 5.88 -12.71
CA HIS A 10 -21.09 5.36 -13.57
C HIS A 10 -20.14 6.51 -13.94
N LEU A 11 -18.84 6.40 -13.60
CA LEU A 11 -17.81 7.25 -14.19
C LEU A 11 -17.62 6.78 -15.65
N ASN A 12 -18.51 7.24 -16.53
CA ASN A 12 -18.43 6.97 -17.98
C ASN A 12 -17.22 7.68 -18.60
N HIS A 13 -16.04 7.12 -18.41
CA HIS A 13 -14.83 7.53 -19.14
C HIS A 13 -14.17 6.32 -19.78
N ALA A 14 -14.86 5.78 -20.79
CA ALA A 14 -14.24 4.91 -21.76
C ALA A 14 -13.48 5.78 -22.80
N LYS A 15 -12.18 5.49 -22.94
CA LYS A 15 -11.29 5.85 -24.08
C LYS A 15 -10.59 7.23 -24.10
N ASP A 16 -10.03 7.69 -22.99
CA ASP A 16 -8.83 8.54 -23.08
C ASP A 16 -7.78 8.03 -22.10
N TYR A 17 -6.78 7.32 -22.64
CA TYR A 17 -5.78 6.56 -21.88
C TYR A 17 -4.81 7.44 -21.08
N ASN A 18 -4.91 8.77 -21.10
CA ASN A 18 -3.89 9.64 -20.53
C ASN A 18 -4.33 10.76 -19.59
N ASP A 19 -5.62 11.09 -19.44
CA ASP A 19 -5.98 12.38 -18.81
C ASP A 19 -6.83 12.33 -17.53
N HIS A 20 -7.30 11.16 -17.11
CA HIS A 20 -8.21 11.04 -15.96
C HIS A 20 -7.78 9.92 -15.01
N ARG A 21 -6.56 10.01 -14.46
CA ARG A 21 -6.12 9.08 -13.40
C ARG A 21 -6.86 9.40 -12.11
N VAL A 22 -7.80 8.54 -11.73
CA VAL A 22 -8.45 8.64 -10.43
C VAL A 22 -7.48 8.17 -9.35
N VAL A 23 -7.31 9.01 -8.33
CA VAL A 23 -6.54 8.75 -7.12
C VAL A 23 -7.52 8.36 -6.03
N LEU A 24 -7.42 7.13 -5.54
CA LEU A 24 -8.17 6.66 -4.39
C LEU A 24 -7.36 6.90 -3.12
N ILE A 25 -7.92 7.73 -2.23
CA ILE A 25 -7.28 8.12 -0.99
C ILE A 25 -8.07 7.53 0.18
N LYS A 26 -7.41 6.66 0.95
CA LYS A 26 -7.88 6.19 2.24
C LYS A 26 -7.36 7.11 3.34
N ARG A 27 -8.22 7.55 4.25
CA ARG A 27 -7.86 8.38 5.40
C ARG A 27 -8.75 8.08 6.60
N PHE A 28 -8.21 8.27 7.81
CA PHE A 28 -9.00 8.24 9.04
C PHE A 28 -9.30 9.67 9.52
N ILE A 29 -10.58 9.99 9.70
CA ILE A 29 -11.04 11.29 10.20
C ILE A 29 -11.31 11.15 11.70
N LYS A 30 -10.45 11.80 12.51
CA LYS A 30 -10.44 11.65 13.98
C LYS A 30 -11.75 12.08 14.63
N ASP A 31 -12.27 13.25 14.27
CA ASP A 31 -13.46 13.83 14.92
C ASP A 31 -14.74 13.04 14.57
N GLY A 32 -14.78 12.42 13.39
CA GLY A 32 -15.86 11.54 12.96
C GLY A 32 -15.66 10.07 13.35
N LYS A 33 -14.49 9.72 13.90
CA LYS A 33 -14.05 8.33 14.15
C LYS A 33 -14.40 7.39 13.01
N LYS A 34 -14.05 7.77 11.79
CA LYS A 34 -14.38 6.99 10.60
C LYS A 34 -13.24 6.93 9.61
N THR A 35 -13.09 5.77 8.97
CA THR A 35 -12.27 5.61 7.77
C THR A 35 -13.08 5.92 6.54
N VAL A 36 -12.50 6.72 5.65
CA VAL A 36 -13.13 7.15 4.40
C VAL A 36 -12.23 6.81 3.23
N LEU A 37 -12.82 6.30 2.16
CA LEU A 37 -12.21 6.26 0.84
C LEU A 37 -12.79 7.39 0.01
N SER A 38 -11.92 8.27 -0.50
CA SER A 38 -12.31 9.40 -1.32
C SER A 38 -11.65 9.30 -2.70
N PHE A 39 -12.41 9.62 -3.74
CA PHE A 39 -12.00 9.49 -5.13
C PHE A 39 -11.72 10.88 -5.69
N HIS A 40 -10.50 11.08 -6.19
CA HIS A 40 -10.06 12.37 -6.70
C HIS A 40 -9.52 12.22 -8.11
N SER A 41 -9.66 13.24 -8.96
CA SER A 41 -8.96 13.29 -10.24
C SER A 41 -8.11 14.55 -10.31
N HIS A 42 -7.01 14.47 -11.04
CA HIS A 42 -6.32 15.66 -11.51
C HIS A 42 -7.21 16.39 -12.52
N HIS A 43 -7.18 17.71 -12.49
CA HIS A 43 -7.64 18.55 -13.58
C HIS A 43 -6.44 19.36 -14.08
N ASN A 44 -6.18 19.33 -15.40
CA ASN A 44 -5.08 20.05 -16.03
C ASN A 44 -5.37 21.57 -16.10
N GLY A 45 -5.46 22.23 -14.94
CA GLY A 45 -5.52 23.68 -14.81
C GLY A 45 -4.14 24.33 -14.83
N GLY A 46 -3.25 23.97 -15.75
CA GLY A 46 -1.85 24.46 -15.74
C GLY A 46 -1.07 24.12 -14.45
N GLU A 47 0.22 24.49 -14.39
CA GLU A 47 1.06 24.20 -13.20
C GLU A 47 0.67 25.03 -11.97
N GLU A 48 -0.02 26.17 -12.15
CA GLU A 48 -0.43 27.05 -11.06
C GLU A 48 -1.71 26.58 -10.34
N ASP A 49 -2.59 25.81 -10.97
CA ASP A 49 -3.89 25.38 -10.40
C ASP A 49 -4.02 23.85 -10.27
N GLU A 50 -2.90 23.14 -10.08
CA GLU A 50 -2.91 21.72 -9.69
C GLU A 50 -3.77 21.50 -8.43
N THR A 51 -4.94 20.92 -8.65
CA THR A 51 -5.90 20.58 -7.61
C THR A 51 -6.36 19.14 -7.80
N LEU A 52 -6.80 18.53 -6.68
CA LEU A 52 -7.43 17.21 -6.66
C LEU A 52 -8.92 17.43 -6.39
N HIS A 53 -9.73 17.25 -7.41
CA HIS A 53 -11.18 17.40 -7.29
C HIS A 53 -11.83 16.07 -6.94
N VAL A 54 -12.81 16.11 -6.05
CA VAL A 54 -13.63 14.96 -5.71
C VAL A 54 -14.47 14.57 -6.94
N VAL A 55 -14.36 13.33 -7.39
CA VAL A 55 -15.06 12.82 -8.59
C VAL A 55 -16.16 11.80 -8.27
N ALA A 56 -16.22 11.31 -7.03
CA ALA A 56 -17.29 10.44 -6.56
C ALA A 56 -17.54 10.66 -5.06
N PRO A 57 -18.76 10.34 -4.56
CA PRO A 57 -19.04 10.35 -3.13
C PRO A 57 -18.04 9.51 -2.34
N ASN A 58 -17.78 9.97 -1.12
CA ASN A 58 -16.96 9.23 -0.16
C ASN A 58 -17.59 7.88 0.14
N LEU A 59 -16.79 6.82 0.08
CA LEU A 59 -17.20 5.50 0.53
C LEU A 59 -16.83 5.35 2.01
N GLU A 60 -17.85 5.25 2.85
CA GLU A 60 -17.74 4.96 4.28
C GLU A 60 -18.12 3.50 4.47
N LEU A 61 -17.23 2.66 5.01
CA LEU A 61 -17.64 1.29 5.33
C LEU A 61 -18.21 1.23 6.77
N PRO A 62 -19.32 0.51 6.96
CA PRO A 62 -20.18 0.61 8.14
C PRO A 62 -19.58 0.12 9.48
N TRP A 63 -18.35 -0.38 9.52
CA TRP A 63 -17.72 -0.97 10.73
C TRP A 63 -16.30 -0.45 11.02
N TRP A 64 -15.96 0.76 10.59
CA TRP A 64 -14.57 1.28 10.65
C TRP A 64 -14.37 2.48 11.58
N ASP A 65 -14.79 2.34 12.83
CA ASP A 65 -14.27 3.15 13.94
C ASP A 65 -12.81 2.80 14.30
N ARG A 66 -12.28 1.74 13.67
CA ARG A 66 -10.92 1.25 13.85
C ARG A 66 -9.90 2.12 13.12
N TYR A 67 -8.91 2.56 13.88
CA TYR A 67 -7.78 3.38 13.43
C TYR A 67 -6.93 2.69 12.35
N TRP A 68 -6.81 1.36 12.41
CA TRP A 68 -5.96 0.57 11.53
C TRP A 68 -6.80 -0.21 10.51
N VAL A 69 -7.07 0.42 9.36
CA VAL A 69 -7.44 -0.30 8.14
C VAL A 69 -6.42 0.01 7.03
N GLY A 70 -5.95 -1.06 6.39
CA GLY A 70 -4.97 -1.05 5.32
C GLY A 70 -5.60 -1.03 3.94
N LEU A 71 -5.11 -0.16 3.07
CA LEU A 71 -5.43 -0.17 1.63
C LEU A 71 -4.34 -0.95 0.90
N ILE A 72 -4.67 -2.15 0.41
CA ILE A 72 -3.70 -3.12 -0.11
C ILE A 72 -3.46 -2.96 -1.61
N GLY A 73 -4.39 -2.35 -2.35
CA GLY A 73 -4.27 -2.14 -3.78
C GLY A 73 -5.59 -2.29 -4.50
N ALA A 74 -5.58 -2.02 -5.80
CA ALA A 74 -6.72 -2.20 -6.69
C ALA A 74 -6.34 -3.02 -7.91
N CYS A 75 -7.27 -3.84 -8.38
CA CYS A 75 -7.13 -4.62 -9.60
C CYS A 75 -8.48 -4.73 -10.28
N ASN A 76 -8.59 -4.27 -11.54
CA ASN A 76 -9.83 -4.28 -12.32
C ASN A 76 -11.02 -3.67 -11.54
N GLY A 77 -10.84 -2.47 -10.97
CA GLY A 77 -11.86 -1.77 -10.17
C GLY A 77 -12.20 -2.37 -8.81
N ILE A 78 -11.67 -3.55 -8.47
CA ILE A 78 -11.81 -4.13 -7.14
C ILE A 78 -10.68 -3.61 -6.27
N VAL A 79 -11.02 -3.14 -5.07
CA VAL A 79 -10.11 -2.65 -4.05
C VAL A 79 -10.00 -3.71 -2.94
N CYS A 80 -8.77 -4.07 -2.58
CA CYS A 80 -8.50 -4.94 -1.43
C CYS A 80 -8.17 -4.09 -0.20
N ILE A 81 -8.89 -4.35 0.88
CA ILE A 81 -8.79 -3.60 2.13
C ILE A 81 -8.72 -4.61 3.27
N SER A 82 -7.99 -4.30 4.32
CA SER A 82 -7.89 -5.16 5.50
C SER A 82 -7.98 -4.37 6.79
N ASP A 83 -8.42 -5.03 7.86
CA ASP A 83 -8.14 -4.60 9.23
C ASP A 83 -7.23 -5.64 9.91
N PHE A 84 -7.12 -5.59 11.24
CA PHE A 84 -6.29 -6.54 12.00
C PHE A 84 -6.67 -8.02 11.82
N TYR A 85 -7.93 -8.33 11.46
CA TYR A 85 -8.46 -9.69 11.47
C TYR A 85 -9.00 -10.12 10.12
N ASP A 86 -9.62 -9.19 9.41
CA ASP A 86 -10.45 -9.46 8.25
C ASP A 86 -9.88 -8.80 7.00
N ILE A 87 -10.12 -9.46 5.87
CA ILE A 87 -9.79 -8.94 4.54
C ILE A 87 -11.09 -8.80 3.76
N TYR A 88 -11.22 -7.69 3.05
CA TYR A 88 -12.37 -7.33 2.27
C TYR A 88 -11.98 -7.04 0.84
N LEU A 89 -12.78 -7.51 -0.11
CA LEU A 89 -12.74 -7.07 -1.50
C LEU A 89 -13.97 -6.19 -1.74
N CYS A 90 -13.74 -4.98 -2.22
CA CYS A 90 -14.78 -4.00 -2.47
C CYS A 90 -14.74 -3.61 -3.94
N ASN A 91 -15.87 -3.64 -4.64
CA ASN A 91 -16.01 -2.91 -5.91
C ASN A 91 -16.91 -1.68 -5.66
N PRO A 92 -16.31 -0.48 -5.50
CA PRO A 92 -17.07 0.75 -5.26
C PRO A 92 -18.10 1.03 -6.36
N ALA A 93 -17.76 0.82 -7.63
CA ALA A 93 -18.63 1.11 -8.76
C ALA A 93 -19.84 0.17 -8.89
N ARG A 94 -19.83 -0.93 -8.14
CA ARG A 94 -20.94 -1.88 -8.08
C ARG A 94 -21.62 -1.92 -6.72
N HIS A 95 -21.17 -1.13 -5.76
CA HIS A 95 -21.63 -1.19 -4.37
C HIS A 95 -21.55 -2.61 -3.78
N GLU A 96 -20.52 -3.37 -4.18
CA GLU A 96 -20.31 -4.74 -3.74
C GLU A 96 -19.20 -4.79 -2.70
N LEU A 97 -19.47 -5.38 -1.53
CA LEU A 97 -18.47 -5.68 -0.51
C LEU A 97 -18.48 -7.17 -0.17
N LEU A 98 -17.31 -7.79 -0.29
CA LEU A 98 -17.06 -9.17 0.06
C LEU A 98 -16.14 -9.24 1.27
N LYS A 99 -16.57 -9.93 2.32
CA LYS A 99 -15.67 -10.35 3.40
C LYS A 99 -15.07 -11.72 3.06
N LEU A 100 -13.75 -11.84 3.08
CA LEU A 100 -13.08 -13.13 2.86
C LEU A 100 -13.30 -14.06 4.07
N PRO A 101 -13.38 -15.38 3.86
CA PRO A 101 -13.53 -16.32 4.96
C PRO A 101 -12.32 -16.27 5.89
N VAL A 102 -12.57 -16.25 7.19
CA VAL A 102 -11.51 -16.38 8.20
C VAL A 102 -11.07 -17.84 8.23
N ARG A 103 -9.82 -18.11 7.85
CA ARG A 103 -9.25 -19.44 7.98
C ARG A 103 -8.71 -19.65 9.40
N PRO A 104 -9.15 -20.68 10.15
CA PRO A 104 -8.49 -21.10 11.37
C PRO A 104 -7.04 -21.46 11.07
N PHE A 105 -6.10 -20.83 11.77
CA PHE A 105 -4.67 -21.01 11.52
C PHE A 105 -4.24 -22.44 11.81
N VAL A 106 -3.39 -22.99 10.94
CA VAL A 106 -2.54 -24.12 11.30
C VAL A 106 -1.31 -23.53 11.96
N TYR A 107 -1.17 -23.70 13.27
CA TYR A 107 0.01 -23.24 13.98
C TYR A 107 1.23 -23.99 13.47
N PRO A 108 2.33 -23.30 13.09
CA PRO A 108 3.59 -23.95 12.78
C PRO A 108 4.08 -24.78 13.97
N ASP A 109 4.91 -25.80 13.68
CA ASP A 109 5.52 -26.61 14.73
C ASP A 109 6.28 -25.73 15.73
N GLY A 110 6.00 -25.93 17.03
CA GLY A 110 6.55 -25.11 18.12
C GLY A 110 5.71 -23.87 18.49
N CYS A 111 4.65 -23.54 17.76
CA CYS A 111 3.66 -22.55 18.15
C CYS A 111 2.45 -23.20 18.85
N SER A 112 1.81 -22.49 19.79
CA SER A 112 0.64 -22.97 20.52
C SER A 112 -0.57 -22.06 20.27
N LYS A 113 -1.77 -22.49 20.69
CA LYS A 113 -3.00 -21.69 20.59
C LYS A 113 -2.91 -20.31 21.28
N GLY A 114 -1.95 -20.12 22.20
CA GLY A 114 -1.68 -18.85 22.86
C GLY A 114 -0.69 -17.94 22.12
N SER A 115 -0.12 -18.38 20.99
CA SER A 115 0.81 -17.57 20.19
C SER A 115 0.07 -16.39 19.55
N VAL A 116 0.64 -15.20 19.67
CA VAL A 116 0.17 -14.01 18.96
C VAL A 116 0.59 -14.14 17.50
N PHE A 117 -0.35 -13.88 16.59
CA PHE A 117 -0.09 -13.80 15.16
C PHE A 117 -0.38 -12.39 14.65
N THR A 118 0.33 -11.97 13.62
CA THR A 118 0.09 -10.70 12.93
C THR A 118 0.15 -10.92 11.42
N THR A 119 -0.80 -10.34 10.70
CA THR A 119 -0.76 -10.26 9.24
C THR A 119 0.31 -9.23 8.87
N ASN A 120 1.40 -9.71 8.27
CA ASN A 120 2.61 -8.93 7.99
C ASN A 120 2.88 -8.76 6.49
N GLY A 121 2.00 -9.25 5.62
CA GLY A 121 2.08 -9.00 4.19
C GLY A 121 0.75 -9.33 3.53
N LEU A 122 0.28 -8.46 2.64
CA LEU A 122 -0.91 -8.69 1.83
C LEU A 122 -0.64 -8.28 0.39
N ALA A 123 -1.11 -9.08 -0.55
CA ALA A 123 -1.13 -8.73 -1.97
C ALA A 123 -2.44 -9.17 -2.60
N PHE A 124 -2.93 -8.42 -3.59
CA PHE A 124 -4.20 -8.70 -4.27
C PHE A 124 -4.10 -8.42 -5.75
N GLY A 125 -4.29 -9.45 -6.58
CA GLY A 125 -4.24 -9.30 -8.03
C GLY A 125 -5.08 -10.33 -8.76
N PHE A 126 -5.17 -10.13 -10.07
CA PHE A 126 -5.81 -11.05 -11.00
C PHE A 126 -4.74 -11.90 -11.69
N ASP A 127 -4.93 -13.21 -11.70
CA ASP A 127 -4.12 -14.15 -12.46
C ASP A 127 -4.84 -14.48 -13.78
N PRO A 128 -4.35 -13.98 -14.93
CA PRO A 128 -4.98 -14.23 -16.22
C PRO A 128 -4.93 -15.69 -16.65
N SER A 129 -3.95 -16.47 -16.16
CA SER A 129 -3.77 -17.87 -16.55
C SER A 129 -4.86 -18.77 -15.99
N SER A 130 -5.26 -18.53 -14.74
CA SER A 130 -6.39 -19.20 -14.09
C SER A 130 -7.72 -18.45 -14.24
N GLY A 131 -7.69 -17.18 -14.69
CA GLY A 131 -8.86 -16.33 -14.78
C GLY A 131 -9.47 -16.05 -13.40
N ASP A 132 -8.64 -15.92 -12.38
CA ASP A 132 -9.06 -15.80 -10.98
C ASP A 132 -8.40 -14.66 -10.23
N TYR A 133 -9.11 -14.15 -9.22
CA TYR A 133 -8.56 -13.18 -8.29
C TYR A 133 -7.93 -13.91 -7.11
N LYS A 134 -6.72 -13.48 -6.74
CA LYS A 134 -5.96 -14.07 -5.65
C LYS A 134 -5.62 -13.02 -4.60
N VAL A 135 -5.62 -13.46 -3.34
CA VAL A 135 -5.10 -12.67 -2.21
C VAL A 135 -4.03 -13.46 -1.50
N LEU A 136 -2.81 -12.96 -1.47
CA LEU A 136 -1.75 -13.47 -0.61
C LEU A 136 -1.91 -12.88 0.79
N ARG A 137 -1.73 -13.70 1.82
CA ARG A 137 -1.56 -13.30 3.21
C ARG A 137 -0.28 -13.92 3.77
N ILE A 138 0.65 -13.08 4.23
CA ILE A 138 1.85 -13.48 4.98
C ILE A 138 1.59 -13.23 6.47
N ILE A 139 1.80 -14.25 7.28
CA ILE A 139 1.48 -14.26 8.71
C ILE A 139 2.76 -14.56 9.48
N SER A 140 3.05 -13.75 10.50
CA SER A 140 4.11 -14.07 11.45
C SER A 140 3.52 -14.51 12.78
N PHE A 141 4.12 -15.54 13.37
CA PHE A 141 3.80 -16.05 14.69
C PHE A 141 4.94 -15.70 15.65
N SER A 142 4.59 -15.09 16.79
CA SER A 142 5.53 -14.88 17.89
C SER A 142 5.18 -15.81 19.05
N ALA A 143 6.11 -16.71 19.40
CA ALA A 143 6.01 -17.60 20.56
C ALA A 143 6.94 -17.11 21.68
N GLY A 144 6.48 -16.12 22.45
CA GLY A 144 7.23 -15.58 23.59
C GLY A 144 8.65 -15.08 23.26
N SER A 145 9.47 -14.84 24.28
CA SER A 145 10.78 -14.18 24.17
C SER A 145 11.92 -15.07 23.63
N PHE A 146 11.70 -16.36 23.39
CA PHE A 146 12.78 -17.32 23.14
C PHE A 146 12.74 -18.02 21.78
N CYS A 147 11.62 -17.98 21.06
CA CYS A 147 11.47 -18.62 19.76
C CYS A 147 11.74 -17.63 18.61
N LEU A 148 12.37 -18.11 17.55
CA LEU A 148 12.44 -17.35 16.30
C LEU A 148 11.01 -17.20 15.75
N PRO A 149 10.65 -16.02 15.24
CA PRO A 149 9.35 -15.82 14.63
C PRO A 149 9.21 -16.77 13.44
N SER A 150 8.14 -17.56 13.42
CA SER A 150 7.80 -18.37 12.25
C SER A 150 6.95 -17.52 11.30
N VAL A 151 7.27 -17.55 10.01
CA VAL A 151 6.55 -16.83 8.97
C VAL A 151 5.95 -17.85 8.01
N THR A 152 4.67 -17.68 7.69
CA THR A 152 3.96 -18.55 6.75
C THR A 152 3.22 -17.69 5.74
N ALA A 153 2.97 -18.26 4.56
CA ALA A 153 2.14 -17.63 3.55
C ALA A 153 0.97 -18.53 3.18
N GLU A 154 -0.17 -17.90 2.89
CA GLU A 154 -1.31 -18.56 2.30
C GLU A 154 -1.92 -17.67 1.22
N ILE A 155 -2.54 -18.32 0.25
CA ILE A 155 -3.17 -17.67 -0.88
C ILE A 155 -4.65 -18.07 -0.93
N TYR A 156 -5.49 -17.06 -1.06
CA TYR A 156 -6.92 -17.19 -1.29
C TYR A 156 -7.20 -17.12 -2.77
N ASN A 157 -8.10 -17.98 -3.24
CA ASN A 157 -8.65 -17.95 -4.58
C ASN A 157 -10.12 -17.55 -4.51
N LEU A 158 -10.51 -16.50 -5.24
CA LEU A 158 -11.90 -16.06 -5.28
C LEU A 158 -12.81 -17.11 -5.93
N SER A 159 -12.31 -17.82 -6.94
CA SER A 159 -13.05 -18.85 -7.65
C SER A 159 -13.44 -20.03 -6.78
N THR A 160 -12.63 -20.40 -5.78
CA THR A 160 -12.91 -21.56 -4.90
C THR A 160 -13.35 -21.14 -3.51
N ASN A 161 -13.35 -19.84 -3.22
CA ASN A 161 -13.62 -19.27 -1.91
C ASN A 161 -12.82 -19.96 -0.80
N SER A 162 -11.55 -20.22 -1.04
CA SER A 162 -10.72 -21.02 -0.13
C SER A 162 -9.30 -20.51 -0.05
N TRP A 163 -8.72 -20.66 1.14
CA TRP A 163 -7.31 -20.45 1.39
C TRP A 163 -6.53 -21.76 1.28
N ARG A 164 -5.31 -21.68 0.76
CA ARG A 164 -4.32 -22.76 0.83
C ARG A 164 -2.96 -22.23 1.24
N ASN A 165 -2.16 -23.07 1.89
CA ASN A 165 -0.80 -22.71 2.26
C ASN A 165 0.11 -22.64 1.03
N LEU A 166 1.08 -21.74 1.08
CA LEU A 166 2.25 -21.75 0.22
C LEU A 166 3.41 -22.28 1.05
N ASP A 167 4.08 -23.30 0.54
CA ASP A 167 5.28 -23.86 1.17
C ASP A 167 6.48 -22.99 0.80
N ALA A 168 6.86 -22.10 1.71
CA ALA A 168 7.97 -21.17 1.52
C ALA A 168 8.61 -20.85 2.87
N ASP A 169 9.93 -20.87 2.93
CA ASP A 169 10.69 -20.30 4.03
C ASP A 169 10.80 -18.79 3.81
N LEU A 170 10.17 -18.00 4.67
CA LEU A 170 9.99 -16.57 4.45
C LEU A 170 10.73 -15.72 5.50
N PRO A 171 11.37 -14.62 5.08
CA PRO A 171 11.93 -13.68 6.02
C PRO A 171 10.82 -12.96 6.79
N LYS A 172 11.19 -12.35 7.91
CA LYS A 172 10.26 -11.49 8.66
C LYS A 172 10.03 -10.21 7.87
N ILE A 173 8.76 -9.87 7.62
CA ILE A 173 8.44 -8.58 7.01
C ILE A 173 8.56 -7.46 8.06
N GLU A 174 9.22 -6.35 7.71
CA GLU A 174 9.38 -5.20 8.61
C GLU A 174 8.09 -4.38 8.72
N HIS A 175 7.28 -4.33 7.64
CA HIS A 175 6.04 -3.58 7.56
C HIS A 175 4.91 -4.38 6.88
N PRO A 176 3.69 -4.42 7.47
CA PRO A 176 2.63 -5.33 7.05
C PRO A 176 2.02 -5.03 5.67
N HIS A 177 2.14 -3.77 5.23
CA HIS A 177 1.65 -3.33 3.94
C HIS A 177 2.76 -3.46 2.90
N PRO A 178 2.48 -3.96 1.69
CA PRO A 178 3.42 -3.79 0.59
C PRO A 178 3.72 -2.31 0.45
N CYS A 179 4.98 -2.00 0.22
CA CYS A 179 5.39 -0.63 0.03
C CYS A 179 4.61 -0.06 -1.19
N PHE A 180 3.93 1.07 -0.98
CA PHE A 180 3.05 1.76 -1.93
C PHE A 180 2.29 0.89 -2.92
N PRO A 181 1.47 -0.05 -2.42
CA PRO A 181 1.06 -1.27 -3.15
C PRO A 181 1.51 -1.30 -4.61
N ALA A 182 2.81 -1.49 -4.77
CA ALA A 182 3.49 -1.13 -6.00
C ALA A 182 3.66 -2.43 -6.77
N LEU A 183 2.83 -2.60 -7.79
CA LEU A 183 2.90 -3.77 -8.65
C LEU A 183 3.89 -3.46 -9.78
N ILE A 184 5.01 -4.18 -9.82
CA ILE A 184 5.95 -4.14 -10.95
C ILE A 184 6.16 -5.54 -11.49
N HIS A 185 5.97 -5.70 -12.80
CA HIS A 185 6.06 -6.99 -13.48
C HIS A 185 5.19 -8.09 -12.84
N GLY A 186 4.02 -7.72 -12.32
CA GLY A 186 3.10 -8.65 -11.65
C GLY A 186 3.53 -9.08 -10.25
N SER A 187 4.58 -8.46 -9.70
CA SER A 187 5.11 -8.75 -8.37
C SER A 187 4.88 -7.61 -7.38
N TYR A 188 4.57 -7.99 -6.14
CA TYR A 188 4.49 -7.10 -4.97
C TYR A 188 5.81 -7.15 -4.21
N HIS A 189 6.18 -6.03 -3.57
CA HIS A 189 7.46 -5.90 -2.89
C HIS A 189 7.30 -5.40 -1.45
N TRP A 190 8.08 -5.98 -0.55
CA TRP A 190 8.13 -5.60 0.87
C TRP A 190 9.57 -5.46 1.34
N CYS A 191 9.80 -4.50 2.23
CA CYS A 191 11.00 -4.50 3.06
C CYS A 191 10.91 -5.68 4.06
N ALA A 192 11.89 -6.56 4.01
CA ALA A 192 11.98 -7.73 4.85
C ALA A 192 13.36 -7.83 5.52
N ALA A 193 13.41 -8.56 6.61
CA ALA A 193 14.60 -8.83 7.38
C ALA A 193 14.73 -10.33 7.65
N SER A 194 15.84 -10.90 7.21
CA SER A 194 16.19 -12.28 7.53
C SER A 194 17.06 -12.30 8.80
N THR A 195 16.62 -13.08 9.79
CA THR A 195 17.39 -13.37 11.00
C THR A 195 18.02 -14.75 10.86
N LYS A 196 19.13 -14.85 10.11
CA LYS A 196 19.90 -16.10 9.99
C LYS A 196 20.57 -16.48 11.32
N SER A 197 20.78 -15.51 12.21
CA SER A 197 21.22 -15.74 13.59
C SER A 197 20.70 -14.62 14.51
N ARG A 198 20.75 -14.81 15.84
CA ARG A 198 20.41 -13.76 16.82
C ARG A 198 21.33 -12.52 16.74
N LEU A 199 22.47 -12.64 16.04
CA LEU A 199 23.51 -11.61 15.97
C LEU A 199 23.61 -10.96 14.59
N SER A 200 22.87 -11.42 13.59
CA SER A 200 22.90 -10.87 12.23
C SER A 200 21.50 -10.71 11.66
N VAL A 201 21.12 -9.45 11.41
CA VAL A 201 19.91 -9.07 10.69
C VAL A 201 20.35 -8.57 9.32
N SER A 202 19.87 -9.22 8.26
CA SER A 202 20.11 -8.77 6.88
C SER A 202 18.79 -8.27 6.30
N ARG A 203 18.75 -6.99 5.92
CA ARG A 203 17.61 -6.37 5.23
C ARG A 203 17.66 -6.72 3.75
N MET A 204 16.49 -6.98 3.19
CA MET A 204 16.28 -7.35 1.80
C MET A 204 14.89 -6.91 1.33
N ILE A 205 14.67 -6.98 0.04
CA ILE A 205 13.37 -6.79 -0.59
C ILE A 205 12.82 -8.18 -0.89
N LEU A 206 11.71 -8.54 -0.24
CA LEU A 206 10.93 -9.72 -0.63
C LEU A 206 10.00 -9.33 -1.77
N SER A 207 9.94 -10.15 -2.81
CA SER A 207 9.00 -10.03 -3.91
C SER A 207 8.08 -11.24 -3.97
N PHE A 208 6.84 -11.04 -4.42
CA PHE A 208 5.91 -12.13 -4.69
C PHE A 208 5.12 -11.87 -5.97
N ASN A 209 5.22 -12.78 -6.94
CA ASN A 209 4.46 -12.71 -8.17
C ASN A 209 3.10 -13.41 -8.01
N ILE A 210 1.99 -12.66 -8.18
CA ILE A 210 0.65 -13.19 -7.94
C ILE A 210 0.21 -14.25 -8.97
N CYS A 211 0.74 -14.17 -10.18
CA CYS A 211 0.40 -15.09 -11.27
C CYS A 211 1.15 -16.41 -11.14
N THR A 212 2.47 -16.35 -10.94
CA THR A 212 3.32 -17.55 -10.81
C THR A 212 3.37 -18.11 -9.38
N GLU A 213 2.88 -17.35 -8.40
CA GLU A 213 2.90 -17.68 -6.97
C GLU A 213 4.30 -17.95 -6.41
N ALA A 214 5.30 -17.31 -7.01
CA ALA A 214 6.69 -17.44 -6.65
C ALA A 214 7.16 -16.26 -5.80
N PHE A 215 7.86 -16.58 -4.71
CA PHE A 215 8.64 -15.61 -3.97
C PHE A 215 10.02 -15.40 -4.63
N GLY A 216 10.54 -14.19 -4.53
CA GLY A 216 11.89 -13.84 -4.95
C GLY A 216 12.52 -12.87 -3.97
N GLU A 217 13.84 -12.86 -3.90
CA GLU A 217 14.60 -12.01 -2.98
C GLU A 217 15.48 -11.05 -3.78
N MET A 218 15.57 -9.81 -3.31
CA MET A 218 16.41 -8.78 -3.92
C MET A 218 17.16 -7.98 -2.86
N GLU A 219 18.31 -7.45 -3.24
CA GLU A 219 19.12 -6.59 -2.37
C GLU A 219 18.78 -5.11 -2.56
N PHE A 220 18.95 -4.33 -1.49
CA PHE A 220 18.86 -2.88 -1.54
C PHE A 220 20.07 -2.26 -2.27
N PRO A 221 19.94 -1.04 -2.84
CA PRO A 221 21.00 -0.33 -3.57
C PRO A 221 22.27 -0.05 -2.76
N CYS A 222 22.15 0.08 -1.44
CA CYS A 222 23.24 0.36 -0.53
C CYS A 222 22.99 -0.32 0.82
N TYR A 223 24.04 -0.49 1.64
CA TYR A 223 23.85 -0.77 3.06
C TYR A 223 23.15 0.45 3.66
N THR A 224 21.82 0.37 3.76
CA THR A 224 21.02 1.36 4.44
C THR A 224 21.56 1.49 5.85
N ALA A 225 22.04 2.68 6.23
CA ALA A 225 22.33 2.94 7.63
C ALA A 225 21.09 2.60 8.46
N ASP A 226 21.28 2.06 9.65
CA ASP A 226 20.20 1.57 10.53
C ASP A 226 19.13 2.64 10.81
N ASP A 227 19.45 3.93 10.62
CA ASP A 227 18.61 5.10 10.86
C ASP A 227 17.79 5.59 9.64
N THR A 228 17.65 4.76 8.60
CA THR A 228 16.79 5.10 7.45
C THR A 228 15.45 4.36 7.53
N ARG A 229 14.34 5.05 7.25
CA ARG A 229 13.03 4.43 7.04
C ARG A 229 12.91 4.05 5.56
N PRO A 230 13.03 2.75 5.20
CA PRO A 230 13.01 2.33 3.81
C PRO A 230 11.58 2.38 3.26
N SER A 231 11.43 2.81 2.00
CA SER A 231 10.17 2.68 1.29
C SER A 231 10.38 2.34 -0.18
N LEU A 232 9.47 1.59 -0.79
CA LEU A 232 9.55 1.19 -2.19
C LEU A 232 8.34 1.71 -2.96
N VAL A 233 8.57 2.27 -4.15
CA VAL A 233 7.54 2.78 -5.06
C VAL A 233 7.81 2.24 -6.47
N VAL A 234 6.81 2.26 -7.35
CA VAL A 234 7.04 2.15 -8.79
C VAL A 234 7.15 3.53 -9.37
N LEU A 235 8.27 3.85 -10.01
CA LEU A 235 8.55 5.13 -10.64
C LEU A 235 9.03 4.89 -12.08
N ASP A 236 8.35 5.47 -13.06
CA ASP A 236 8.62 5.26 -14.49
C ASP A 236 8.78 3.76 -14.83
N ASP A 237 7.79 2.96 -14.44
CA ASP A 237 7.76 1.50 -14.63
C ASP A 237 8.97 0.75 -14.06
N SER A 238 9.66 1.35 -13.10
CA SER A 238 10.84 0.77 -12.45
C SER A 238 10.64 0.70 -10.94
N LEU A 239 11.19 -0.33 -10.30
CA LEU A 239 11.18 -0.40 -8.84
C LEU A 239 12.13 0.68 -8.29
N ALA A 240 11.62 1.50 -7.39
CA ALA A 240 12.36 2.60 -6.80
C ALA A 240 12.39 2.49 -5.28
N PHE A 241 13.53 2.80 -4.70
CA PHE A 241 13.78 2.81 -3.27
C PHE A 241 13.93 4.25 -2.78
N ILE A 242 13.11 4.62 -1.80
CA ILE A 242 13.11 5.92 -1.15
C ILE A 242 13.76 5.78 0.23
N SER A 243 14.85 6.53 0.43
CA SER A 243 15.58 6.59 1.69
C SER A 243 15.36 7.95 2.34
N PHE A 244 14.73 7.94 3.52
CA PHE A 244 14.69 9.10 4.39
C PHE A 244 15.92 9.12 5.26
N LYS A 245 16.77 10.13 5.08
CA LYS A 245 17.87 10.41 5.98
C LYS A 245 17.37 11.36 7.06
N ASN A 246 17.18 10.85 8.26
CA ASN A 246 17.00 11.68 9.45
C ASN A 246 18.37 11.89 10.07
N PRO A 247 18.78 13.13 10.40
CA PRO A 247 20.11 13.33 10.94
C PRO A 247 20.37 12.65 12.31
N TYR A 248 19.44 12.52 13.27
CA TYR A 248 19.71 11.87 14.59
C TYR A 248 18.43 11.57 15.43
N PRO A 249 18.52 10.77 16.52
CA PRO A 249 17.40 10.32 17.35
C PRO A 249 16.98 11.37 18.37
N GLN A 250 15.76 11.91 18.21
CA GLN A 250 14.83 12.46 19.22
C GLN A 250 15.34 13.36 20.38
N ARG A 251 16.59 13.85 20.41
CA ARG A 251 17.15 14.46 21.62
C ARG A 251 17.60 15.92 21.55
N LEU A 252 17.47 16.62 20.42
CA LEU A 252 17.80 18.06 20.37
C LEU A 252 16.78 18.88 19.55
N PRO A 253 16.45 20.12 19.99
CA PRO A 253 15.43 20.98 19.38
C PRO A 253 16.02 21.93 18.32
N SER A 254 16.88 21.44 17.43
CA SER A 254 17.43 22.24 16.32
C SER A 254 16.78 21.86 14.98
N ILE A 255 16.64 22.86 14.12
CA ILE A 255 16.04 22.86 12.78
C ILE A 255 16.25 21.51 12.07
N TYR A 256 15.15 20.79 11.83
CA TYR A 256 15.15 19.48 11.18
C TYR A 256 15.29 19.66 9.67
N GLU A 257 16.45 19.28 9.12
CA GLU A 257 16.63 19.12 7.68
C GLU A 257 16.36 17.67 7.31
N GLN A 258 15.34 17.44 6.50
CA GLN A 258 15.02 16.13 5.96
C GLN A 258 15.52 16.05 4.51
N PHE A 259 16.23 14.95 4.21
CA PHE A 259 16.66 14.61 2.86
C PHE A 259 16.03 13.29 2.42
N ILE A 260 15.60 13.25 1.17
CA ILE A 260 14.98 12.08 0.55
C ILE A 260 15.84 11.69 -0.66
N ASP A 261 16.45 10.52 -0.61
CA ASP A 261 17.18 9.95 -1.74
C ASP A 261 16.32 8.90 -2.43
N ILE A 262 16.19 9.01 -3.75
CA ILE A 262 15.40 8.08 -4.57
C ILE A 262 16.34 7.34 -5.50
N TRP A 263 16.40 6.03 -5.34
CA TRP A 263 17.16 5.09 -6.17
C TRP A 263 16.19 4.34 -7.06
N VAL A 264 16.57 4.05 -8.29
CA VAL A 264 15.76 3.30 -9.26
C VAL A 264 16.56 2.10 -9.74
N MET A 265 15.92 0.93 -9.75
CA MET A 265 16.47 -0.31 -10.30
C MET A 265 16.19 -0.32 -11.80
N VAL A 266 17.21 -0.01 -12.61
CA VAL A 266 17.04 0.12 -14.06
C VAL A 266 16.84 -1.22 -14.75
N GLU A 267 17.48 -2.27 -14.25
CA GLU A 267 17.25 -3.64 -14.70
C GLU A 267 16.63 -4.46 -13.55
N TYR A 268 15.37 -4.82 -13.72
CA TYR A 268 14.60 -5.49 -12.67
C TYR A 268 15.28 -6.79 -12.19
N GLY A 269 15.50 -6.90 -10.88
CA GLY A 269 16.19 -8.01 -10.22
C GLY A 269 17.72 -7.93 -10.22
N ILE A 270 18.34 -6.96 -10.90
CA ILE A 270 19.79 -6.81 -10.96
C ILE A 270 20.26 -5.75 -9.95
N LYS A 271 20.97 -6.17 -8.91
CA LYS A 271 21.45 -5.29 -7.84
C LYS A 271 22.34 -4.16 -8.37
N GLU A 272 23.24 -4.47 -9.29
CA GLU A 272 24.21 -3.52 -9.84
C GLU A 272 23.54 -2.43 -10.70
N SER A 273 22.27 -2.62 -11.08
CA SER A 273 21.49 -1.68 -11.89
C SER A 273 20.84 -0.56 -11.08
N TRP A 274 20.94 -0.61 -9.76
CA TRP A 274 20.44 0.45 -8.89
C TRP A 274 21.20 1.75 -9.15
N MET A 275 20.48 2.81 -9.51
CA MET A 275 21.04 4.14 -9.71
C MET A 275 20.29 5.18 -8.89
N LYS A 276 21.03 6.06 -8.20
CA LYS A 276 20.42 7.22 -7.53
C LYS A 276 19.92 8.20 -8.59
N LYS A 277 18.60 8.35 -8.71
CA LYS A 277 17.97 9.20 -9.72
C LYS A 277 17.65 10.60 -9.19
N PHE A 278 17.22 10.70 -7.93
CA PHE A 278 16.86 11.98 -7.32
C PHE A 278 17.40 12.12 -5.89
N SER A 279 17.57 13.37 -5.47
CA SER A 279 17.85 13.76 -4.08
C SER A 279 17.05 15.02 -3.80
N LEU A 280 16.12 14.96 -2.85
CA LEU A 280 15.24 16.04 -2.45
C LEU A 280 15.68 16.54 -1.08
N GLY A 281 15.70 17.85 -0.88
CA GLY A 281 16.00 18.49 0.39
C GLY A 281 17.12 19.53 0.33
N PRO A 282 17.29 20.32 1.40
CA PRO A 282 16.65 20.15 2.70
C PRO A 282 15.16 20.56 2.68
N LEU A 283 14.27 19.67 3.12
CA LEU A 283 12.87 20.02 3.38
C LEU A 283 12.80 20.59 4.80
N VAL A 284 12.80 21.93 4.93
CA VAL A 284 12.95 22.63 6.22
C VAL A 284 11.59 22.86 6.91
N GLY A 285 11.46 22.37 8.14
CA GLY A 285 10.26 22.47 8.99
C GLY A 285 9.87 23.87 9.50
N MET A 286 10.54 24.95 9.06
CA MET A 286 10.19 26.32 9.49
C MET A 286 9.15 26.99 8.59
N ASN A 287 9.08 26.61 7.30
CA ASN A 287 8.13 27.19 6.33
C ASN A 287 7.37 26.12 5.50
N GLY A 288 7.72 24.83 5.61
CA GLY A 288 7.04 23.71 4.95
C GLY A 288 6.82 22.54 5.91
N PRO A 289 5.81 21.69 5.69
CA PRO A 289 5.51 20.56 6.56
C PRO A 289 6.59 19.47 6.45
N LEU A 290 7.05 18.93 7.59
CA LEU A 290 7.92 17.74 7.62
C LEU A 290 7.22 16.55 6.96
N ILE A 291 7.94 15.75 6.15
CA ILE A 291 7.36 14.59 5.50
C ILE A 291 7.39 13.39 6.44
N HIS A 292 6.24 12.77 6.63
CA HIS A 292 6.06 11.60 7.46
C HIS A 292 6.41 10.29 6.72
N GLU A 293 5.81 10.10 5.54
CA GLU A 293 6.04 8.96 4.66
C GLU A 293 5.68 9.31 3.20
N PRO A 294 6.27 8.66 2.19
CA PRO A 294 5.73 8.69 0.84
C PRO A 294 4.39 7.92 0.79
N LEU A 295 3.63 8.04 -0.28
CA LEU A 295 2.31 7.39 -0.42
C LEU A 295 2.11 6.67 -1.75
N CYS A 296 2.50 7.27 -2.87
CA CYS A 296 2.58 6.63 -4.19
C CYS A 296 3.29 7.54 -5.19
N SER A 297 3.71 6.99 -6.33
CA SER A 297 3.90 7.78 -7.53
C SER A 297 2.54 8.13 -8.10
N TRP A 298 2.40 9.33 -8.67
CA TRP A 298 1.13 9.78 -9.22
C TRP A 298 1.22 10.01 -10.72
N THR A 299 2.14 10.89 -11.09
CA THR A 299 2.60 11.11 -12.47
C THR A 299 4.07 10.70 -12.55
N ASN A 300 4.60 10.56 -13.76
CA ASN A 300 6.00 10.18 -14.00
C ASN A 300 7.01 11.11 -13.31
N ASP A 301 6.57 12.31 -12.95
CA ASP A 301 7.36 13.38 -12.36
C ASP A 301 6.90 13.83 -10.97
N LYS A 302 5.94 13.15 -10.32
CA LYS A 302 5.47 13.55 -8.98
C LYS A 302 5.30 12.38 -8.03
N LEU A 303 5.70 12.62 -6.79
CA LEU A 303 5.41 11.77 -5.64
C LEU A 303 4.33 12.39 -4.77
N LEU A 304 3.39 11.58 -4.33
CA LEU A 304 2.48 11.92 -3.25
C LEU A 304 3.06 11.46 -1.92
N LEU A 305 2.98 12.33 -0.92
CA LEU A 305 3.58 12.19 0.39
C LEU A 305 2.54 12.55 1.47
N GLN A 306 2.66 11.98 2.67
CA GLN A 306 1.96 12.45 3.86
C GLN A 306 2.93 13.31 4.67
N SER A 307 2.47 14.46 5.15
CA SER A 307 3.20 15.23 6.17
C SER A 307 2.98 14.75 7.60
N GLU A 308 3.86 15.17 8.51
CA GLU A 308 3.74 14.92 9.95
C GLU A 308 2.44 15.47 10.56
N ASP A 309 1.87 16.54 9.99
CA ASP A 309 0.55 17.09 10.37
C ASP A 309 -0.63 16.37 9.67
N GLY A 310 -0.36 15.34 8.85
CA GLY A 310 -1.37 14.43 8.31
C GLY A 310 -1.98 14.84 6.96
N TYR A 311 -1.43 15.85 6.29
CA TYR A 311 -1.92 16.33 4.99
C TYR A 311 -1.27 15.59 3.82
N LEU A 312 -1.99 15.54 2.71
CA LEU A 312 -1.45 15.11 1.43
C LEU A 312 -0.62 16.21 0.78
N ILE A 313 0.55 15.84 0.27
CA ILE A 313 1.48 16.73 -0.43
C ILE A 313 1.89 16.08 -1.75
N SER A 314 1.94 16.85 -2.84
CA SER A 314 2.70 16.47 -4.03
C SER A 314 4.08 17.11 -4.00
N CYS A 315 5.07 16.37 -4.48
CA CYS A 315 6.43 16.84 -4.66
C CYS A 315 6.88 16.57 -6.09
N SER A 316 7.33 17.61 -6.79
CA SER A 316 7.90 17.49 -8.12
C SER A 316 9.27 16.83 -8.09
N LEU A 317 9.51 15.93 -9.04
CA LEU A 317 10.81 15.31 -9.31
C LEU A 317 11.55 15.99 -10.47
N LYS A 318 10.91 16.95 -11.16
CA LYS A 318 11.50 17.68 -12.29
C LYS A 318 12.52 18.72 -11.83
N ASN A 319 13.53 18.95 -12.67
CA ASN A 319 14.48 20.08 -12.59
C ASN A 319 15.20 20.28 -11.25
N HIS A 320 15.26 19.27 -10.38
CA HIS A 320 15.67 19.42 -8.98
C HIS A 320 14.91 20.53 -8.23
N SER A 321 13.73 20.94 -8.72
CA SER A 321 12.90 21.92 -8.03
C SER A 321 12.34 21.27 -6.77
N GLN A 322 12.41 21.98 -5.65
CA GLN A 322 11.84 21.53 -4.37
C GLN A 322 10.38 21.96 -4.24
N GLU A 323 9.68 22.02 -5.38
CA GLU A 323 8.30 22.47 -5.42
C GLU A 323 7.41 21.40 -4.78
N THR A 324 6.82 21.80 -3.66
CA THR A 324 5.84 21.00 -2.93
C THR A 324 4.52 21.74 -2.94
N ARG A 325 3.42 21.00 -3.08
CA ARG A 325 2.07 21.54 -3.01
C ARG A 325 1.29 20.76 -1.97
N LYS A 326 0.69 21.49 -1.03
CA LYS A 326 -0.17 20.95 0.03
C LYS A 326 -1.61 20.96 -0.46
N PHE A 327 -2.29 19.82 -0.39
CA PHE A 327 -3.71 19.72 -0.69
C PHE A 327 -4.55 19.86 0.59
N ASP A 328 -5.79 20.34 0.46
CA ASP A 328 -6.77 20.33 1.55
C ASP A 328 -7.40 18.93 1.75
N ILE A 329 -6.53 17.94 1.85
CA ILE A 329 -6.86 16.54 2.07
C ILE A 329 -6.02 16.07 3.24
N CYS A 330 -6.65 15.97 4.41
CA CYS A 330 -6.00 15.53 5.63
C CYS A 330 -6.70 14.31 6.23
N GLY A 331 -5.96 13.62 7.08
CA GLY A 331 -6.44 12.57 7.97
C GLY A 331 -5.47 12.43 9.13
N GLN A 332 -5.70 11.46 10.01
CA GLN A 332 -4.74 11.21 11.07
C GLN A 332 -3.41 10.72 10.48
N ARG A 333 -2.30 11.14 11.11
CA ARG A 333 -0.94 10.65 10.82
C ARG A 333 -0.91 9.11 10.74
N ASP A 334 -0.10 8.55 9.84
CA ASP A 334 0.01 7.10 9.55
C ASP A 334 -1.20 6.46 8.86
N THR A 335 -2.32 7.18 8.71
CA THR A 335 -3.56 6.61 8.17
C THR A 335 -3.80 6.88 6.70
N LEU A 336 -3.10 7.84 6.09
CA LEU A 336 -3.24 8.16 4.67
C LEU A 336 -2.61 7.04 3.84
N LYS A 337 -3.37 6.52 2.88
CA LYS A 337 -2.87 5.61 1.85
C LYS A 337 -3.48 6.01 0.52
N VAL A 338 -2.69 5.89 -0.55
CA VAL A 338 -3.06 6.37 -1.86
C VAL A 338 -2.75 5.29 -2.89
N ILE A 339 -3.70 5.04 -3.79
CA ILE A 339 -3.48 4.18 -4.96
C ILE A 339 -4.08 4.85 -6.20
N ILE A 340 -3.52 4.52 -7.36
CA ILE A 340 -4.17 4.82 -8.63
C ILE A 340 -5.30 3.82 -8.81
N TYR A 341 -6.52 4.34 -9.01
CA TYR A 341 -7.73 3.57 -9.14
C TYR A 341 -8.28 3.70 -10.56
N GLN A 342 -8.68 2.57 -11.12
CA GLN A 342 -9.40 2.52 -12.37
C GLN A 342 -10.71 1.79 -12.14
N GLU A 343 -11.82 2.47 -12.40
CA GLU A 343 -13.15 1.91 -12.26
C GLU A 343 -13.36 0.72 -13.21
N SER A 344 -14.15 -0.26 -12.75
CA SER A 344 -14.57 -1.39 -13.56
C SER A 344 -15.86 -2.00 -13.03
N LEU A 345 -16.67 -2.54 -13.94
CA LEU A 345 -17.92 -3.22 -13.63
C LEU A 345 -17.75 -4.74 -13.41
N VAL A 346 -16.54 -5.20 -13.09
CA VAL A 346 -16.31 -6.61 -12.71
C VAL A 346 -17.07 -6.93 -11.44
N SER A 347 -17.94 -7.94 -11.49
CA SER A 347 -18.68 -8.39 -10.32
C SER A 347 -17.89 -9.40 -9.49
N LEU A 348 -17.94 -9.22 -8.18
CA LEU A 348 -17.46 -10.18 -7.19
C LEU A 348 -18.42 -11.38 -7.03
N SER A 349 -19.69 -11.23 -7.43
CA SER A 349 -20.79 -12.16 -7.13
C SER A 349 -20.84 -13.44 -7.97
N LYS A 350 -20.07 -13.54 -9.06
CA LYS A 350 -20.31 -14.56 -10.10
C LYS A 350 -19.90 -16.00 -9.76
N ARG A 351 -19.40 -16.32 -8.56
CA ARG A 351 -18.76 -17.65 -8.36
C ARG A 351 -19.32 -18.61 -7.31
N HIS A 352 -19.90 -18.24 -6.15
CA HIS A 352 -20.39 -19.27 -5.19
C HIS A 352 -21.48 -18.83 -4.19
N GLU A 353 -22.34 -19.77 -3.82
CA GLU A 353 -23.24 -19.70 -2.65
C GLU A 353 -22.43 -19.92 -1.36
N GLY A 354 -22.56 -19.03 -0.36
CA GLY A 354 -21.86 -19.13 0.93
C GLY A 354 -21.00 -17.92 1.31
N LEU A 355 -20.88 -16.92 0.44
CA LEU A 355 -20.23 -15.64 0.73
C LEU A 355 -21.21 -14.67 1.42
N SER A 356 -20.76 -13.97 2.45
CA SER A 356 -21.52 -12.88 3.07
C SER A 356 -21.22 -11.57 2.35
N TRP A 357 -22.29 -10.94 1.86
CA TRP A 357 -22.22 -9.71 1.08
C TRP A 357 -22.90 -8.57 1.81
N TRP A 358 -22.40 -7.37 1.54
CA TRP A 358 -23.00 -6.14 2.02
C TRP A 358 -23.25 -5.24 0.80
N LYS A 359 -24.42 -4.60 0.78
CA LYS A 359 -24.64 -3.44 -0.08
C LYS A 359 -24.15 -2.23 0.71
N ILE A 360 -23.22 -1.48 0.14
CA ILE A 360 -22.67 -0.26 0.74
C ILE A 360 -23.42 0.95 0.21
#